data_AF-A0A8B3BTK4-F1
#
_entry.id   AF-A0A8B3BTK4-F1
#
_cell.length_a   1.000
_cell.length_b   1.000
_cell.length_c   1.000
_cell.angle_alpha   90.00
_cell.angle_beta   90.00
_cell.angle_gamma   90.00
#
_symmetry.space_group_name_H-M   'P 1'
#
loop_
_entity.id
_entity.type
_entity.pdbx_description
1 polymer ?
#
loop_
_entity_poly.entity_id
_entity_poly.type
_entity_poly.pdbx_seq_one_letter_code
_entity_poly.pdbx_strand_id
1 'polypeptide(L)'
;MLKMVDGTGIIGVDMICPLGVSTPQPPNYDRVELEGAGMLVLPNSLDAPLERLELGGKTEQFSTKGLNLFNYKDFVDISTYADEGAGYRRKYLQLKPNTSYRMTIFKNRMSPSMDATVMFIGNKEKYDNTAANGKIVLFTSTDKKSATIVTGESGQIVFKLNENSTPELQEEYLSKADIILSEGSTEIPYEPYTGGKPSPSPEYQQEIKSVGKWNEEKQKYEVSVKVTGKNLLNLQKESDVNGLYRGWKCGDGEKITLSIKDKNNNADISGCFLGLSKNGDSASGGVLWLVDSGIIKVKEATSTHPYVTIYSTTETTIKKLTERFEIQCERGTVATDYAPYAEQTLTLTSDRPITKWDRLVEQGGEIGWLYNSVNETIDGKTGKWSIQPASKIFYRTDITFPIAVPFCSELLGYDYSSVGYKKDTGITINNLGILCITLPEEVELTPDAYKQYLADNPLHVLYKGDSEEFVPLPEEEQNAIRALKTYYPTTVITVDGGELDPDIKVTYRKEK
;
A
#
# COMPACT_ATOMS: atom_id res chain seq x y z
N MET A 1 -0.82 -35.37 -66.94
CA MET A 1 -0.95 -36.65 -67.69
C MET A 1 -0.49 -37.76 -66.76
N LEU A 2 -1.43 -38.52 -66.22
CA LEU A 2 -1.17 -39.62 -65.28
C LEU A 2 -0.45 -40.77 -66.00
N LYS A 3 0.61 -41.30 -65.38
CA LYS A 3 0.96 -42.72 -65.47
C LYS A 3 1.59 -43.16 -64.15
N MET A 4 0.79 -43.83 -63.33
CA MET A 4 1.27 -44.93 -62.49
C MET A 4 1.06 -46.22 -63.29
N VAL A 5 2.08 -47.08 -63.36
CA VAL A 5 1.91 -48.54 -63.47
C VAL A 5 3.11 -49.19 -62.75
N ASP A 6 2.81 -49.68 -61.56
CA ASP A 6 3.15 -50.98 -60.95
C ASP A 6 4.27 -51.85 -61.56
N GLY A 7 5.14 -52.34 -60.66
CA GLY A 7 5.12 -53.78 -60.40
C GLY A 7 6.47 -54.50 -60.27
N THR A 8 6.69 -55.05 -59.07
CA THR A 8 7.46 -56.29 -58.75
C THR A 8 9.00 -56.20 -58.78
N GLY A 9 9.77 -56.62 -57.78
CA GLY A 9 9.53 -57.25 -56.48
C GLY A 9 10.87 -57.61 -55.80
N ILE A 10 10.85 -57.64 -54.46
CA ILE A 10 11.45 -58.69 -53.60
C ILE A 10 12.98 -58.66 -53.28
N ILE A 11 13.23 -58.28 -52.01
CA ILE A 11 14.20 -58.76 -50.98
C ILE A 11 15.68 -58.30 -51.03
N GLY A 12 16.12 -57.74 -49.89
CA GLY A 12 17.52 -57.63 -49.45
C GLY A 12 17.79 -56.33 -48.67
N VAL A 13 17.23 -56.18 -47.45
CA VAL A 13 17.96 -56.19 -46.17
C VAL A 13 19.18 -55.24 -46.10
N ASP A 14 18.98 -54.20 -45.28
CA ASP A 14 19.93 -53.41 -44.49
C ASP A 14 21.16 -52.78 -45.16
N MET A 15 21.07 -51.47 -45.35
CA MET A 15 22.13 -50.57 -44.91
C MET A 15 21.53 -49.40 -44.14
N ILE A 16 21.69 -49.48 -42.82
CA ILE A 16 21.43 -48.43 -41.84
C ILE A 16 22.33 -47.22 -42.18
N CYS A 17 21.71 -46.08 -42.49
CA CYS A 17 22.37 -44.79 -42.52
C CYS A 17 22.30 -44.18 -41.10
N PRO A 18 23.41 -43.67 -40.54
CA PRO A 18 23.45 -43.27 -39.13
C PRO A 18 22.63 -41.99 -38.91
N LEU A 19 21.69 -42.10 -37.97
CA LEU A 19 21.20 -41.06 -37.06
C LEU A 19 21.47 -39.62 -37.52
N GLY A 20 20.56 -39.09 -38.33
CA GLY A 20 20.31 -37.66 -38.32
C GLY A 20 19.81 -37.31 -36.92
N VAL A 21 20.65 -36.62 -36.15
CA VAL A 21 20.25 -36.00 -34.88
C VAL A 21 19.10 -35.06 -35.24
N SER A 22 17.86 -35.42 -34.89
CA SER A 22 16.77 -34.46 -34.97
C SER A 22 17.19 -33.30 -34.08
N THR A 23 17.23 -32.08 -34.63
CA THR A 23 17.21 -30.87 -33.81
C THR A 23 16.17 -31.09 -32.71
N PRO A 24 16.49 -30.85 -31.42
CA PRO A 24 15.52 -30.99 -30.35
C PRO A 24 14.23 -30.30 -30.79
N GLN A 25 13.10 -31.02 -30.75
CA GLN A 25 11.83 -30.32 -30.92
C GLN A 25 11.83 -29.17 -29.90
N PRO A 26 11.46 -27.94 -30.30
CA PRO A 26 11.34 -26.86 -29.33
C PRO A 26 10.46 -27.37 -28.19
N PRO A 27 10.85 -27.15 -26.92
CA PRO A 27 10.07 -27.64 -25.78
C PRO A 27 8.60 -27.24 -25.98
N ASN A 28 7.69 -28.15 -25.68
CA ASN A 28 6.27 -27.88 -25.82
C ASN A 28 5.91 -26.80 -24.79
N TYR A 29 5.74 -25.55 -25.23
CA TYR A 29 5.49 -24.42 -24.34
C TYR A 29 4.24 -23.64 -24.74
N ASP A 30 3.62 -23.01 -23.76
CA ASP A 30 2.55 -22.04 -23.95
C ASP A 30 3.08 -20.63 -23.70
N ARG A 31 2.51 -19.66 -24.44
CA ARG A 31 2.69 -18.23 -24.17
C ARG A 31 1.54 -17.79 -23.26
N VAL A 32 1.85 -17.28 -22.08
CA VAL A 32 0.87 -16.95 -21.06
C VAL A 32 0.97 -15.48 -20.69
N GLU A 33 -0.18 -14.82 -20.59
CA GLU A 33 -0.32 -13.47 -20.06
C GLU A 33 -0.92 -13.55 -18.65
N LEU A 34 -0.32 -12.82 -17.71
CA LEU A 34 -0.80 -12.74 -16.33
C LEU A 34 -0.77 -11.29 -15.84
N GLU A 35 -1.73 -10.96 -14.99
CA GLU A 35 -1.94 -9.63 -14.43
C GLU A 35 -2.10 -9.70 -12.91
N GLY A 36 -1.64 -8.67 -12.20
CA GLY A 36 -1.72 -8.55 -10.75
C GLY A 36 -1.37 -7.14 -10.29
N ALA A 37 -1.23 -6.94 -8.99
CA ALA A 37 -0.90 -5.66 -8.38
C ALA A 37 0.21 -5.85 -7.33
N GLY A 38 1.30 -5.09 -7.44
CA GLY A 38 2.48 -5.14 -6.57
C GLY A 38 3.29 -6.45 -6.62
N MET A 39 2.63 -7.59 -6.84
CA MET A 39 3.26 -8.88 -6.95
C MET A 39 2.53 -9.80 -7.94
N LEU A 40 3.31 -10.63 -8.64
CA LEU A 40 2.83 -11.67 -9.51
C LEU A 40 3.66 -12.96 -9.38
N VAL A 41 2.98 -14.11 -9.31
CA VAL A 41 3.62 -15.44 -9.26
C VAL A 41 3.34 -16.15 -10.59
N LEU A 42 4.40 -16.53 -11.30
CA LEU A 42 4.35 -17.16 -12.62
C LEU A 42 4.65 -18.67 -12.49
N PRO A 43 3.61 -19.54 -12.49
CA PRO A 43 3.79 -20.99 -12.33
C PRO A 43 4.28 -21.66 -13.62
N ASN A 44 5.04 -22.75 -13.46
CA ASN A 44 5.67 -23.54 -14.55
C ASN A 44 6.42 -22.66 -15.57
N SER A 45 7.04 -21.59 -15.10
CA SER A 45 7.86 -20.69 -15.93
C SER A 45 9.03 -21.46 -16.53
N LEU A 46 9.38 -21.21 -17.79
CA LEU A 46 10.64 -21.68 -18.34
C LEU A 46 11.82 -20.83 -17.87
N ASP A 47 13.04 -21.37 -17.93
CA ASP A 47 14.27 -20.56 -17.84
C ASP A 47 14.50 -19.82 -19.17
N ALA A 48 13.73 -18.76 -19.41
CA ALA A 48 13.67 -18.05 -20.69
C ALA A 48 13.55 -16.53 -20.49
N PRO A 49 13.84 -15.70 -21.51
CA PRO A 49 13.56 -14.27 -21.45
C PRO A 49 12.09 -13.98 -21.14
N LEU A 50 11.85 -12.98 -20.29
CA LEU A 50 10.52 -12.43 -20.07
C LEU A 50 10.10 -11.69 -21.35
N GLU A 51 8.96 -12.05 -21.93
CA GLU A 51 8.60 -11.53 -23.25
C GLU A 51 8.01 -10.13 -23.20
N ARG A 52 7.32 -9.78 -22.11
CA ARG A 52 6.75 -8.45 -21.91
C ARG A 52 6.59 -8.15 -20.43
N LEU A 53 6.90 -6.91 -20.06
CA LEU A 53 6.60 -6.30 -18.77
C LEU A 53 5.87 -4.97 -19.03
N GLU A 54 4.67 -4.85 -18.48
CA GLU A 54 3.89 -3.61 -18.43
C GLU A 54 3.61 -3.28 -16.96
N LEU A 55 3.72 -2.00 -16.63
CA LEU A 55 3.40 -1.47 -15.31
C LEU A 55 2.33 -0.38 -15.45
N GLY A 56 1.23 -0.48 -14.73
CA GLY A 56 0.19 0.55 -14.66
C GLY A 56 0.30 1.34 -13.37
N GLY A 57 0.25 2.67 -13.44
CA GLY A 57 0.27 3.49 -12.23
C GLY A 57 -1.01 3.37 -11.41
N LYS A 58 -0.99 4.01 -10.24
CA LYS A 58 -2.15 4.16 -9.35
C LYS A 58 -2.18 5.57 -8.80
N THR A 59 -3.37 6.00 -8.42
CA THR A 59 -3.57 7.29 -7.76
C THR A 59 -4.70 7.16 -6.75
N GLU A 60 -4.40 7.55 -5.52
CA GLU A 60 -5.35 7.60 -4.41
C GLU A 60 -5.27 8.95 -3.72
N GLN A 61 -6.41 9.41 -3.20
CA GLN A 61 -6.46 10.60 -2.37
C GLN A 61 -7.41 10.30 -1.22
N PHE A 62 -6.94 10.54 0.01
CA PHE A 62 -7.78 10.41 1.17
C PHE A 62 -8.76 11.59 1.23
N SER A 63 -10.00 11.35 1.65
CA SER A 63 -11.03 12.39 1.79
C SER A 63 -11.86 12.15 3.02
N THR A 64 -12.21 13.21 3.75
CA THR A 64 -13.14 13.13 4.88
C THR A 64 -14.52 13.65 4.51
N LYS A 65 -15.52 13.20 5.26
CA LYS A 65 -16.87 13.75 5.24
C LYS A 65 -17.08 14.80 6.34
N GLY A 66 -16.13 14.97 7.26
CA GLY A 66 -16.26 15.85 8.42
C GLY A 66 -17.16 15.28 9.52
N LEU A 67 -17.28 13.96 9.60
CA LEU A 67 -18.10 13.24 10.58
C LEU A 67 -17.39 13.06 11.93
N ASN A 68 -16.06 13.13 11.96
CA ASN A 68 -15.34 13.03 13.22
C ASN A 68 -15.51 14.33 14.05
N LEU A 69 -16.13 14.19 15.22
CA LEU A 69 -16.40 15.23 16.19
C LEU A 69 -15.33 15.31 17.29
N PHE A 70 -14.33 14.41 17.29
CA PHE A 70 -13.30 14.34 18.31
C PHE A 70 -12.01 15.03 17.85
N ASN A 71 -11.82 16.29 18.27
CA ASN A 71 -10.53 16.96 18.15
C ASN A 71 -9.66 16.63 19.36
N TYR A 72 -8.65 15.79 19.18
CA TYR A 72 -7.81 15.36 20.30
C TYR A 72 -7.08 16.52 21.00
N LYS A 73 -6.75 17.58 20.26
CA LYS A 73 -6.06 18.77 20.79
C LYS A 73 -6.88 19.47 21.88
N ASP A 74 -8.21 19.35 21.83
CA ASP A 74 -9.09 19.88 22.86
C ASP A 74 -8.89 19.15 24.20
N PHE A 75 -8.27 17.97 24.22
CA PHE A 75 -8.09 17.15 25.42
C PHE A 75 -6.64 17.11 25.94
N VAL A 76 -5.74 17.87 25.31
CA VAL A 76 -4.32 17.94 25.70
C VAL A 76 -4.10 18.93 26.85
N ASP A 77 -4.77 20.07 26.83
CA ASP A 77 -4.64 21.08 27.90
C ASP A 77 -5.40 20.65 29.16
N ILE A 78 -4.65 20.10 30.10
CA ILE A 78 -5.16 19.61 31.39
C ILE A 78 -5.78 20.72 32.25
N SER A 79 -5.39 21.98 32.08
CA SER A 79 -5.97 23.10 32.84
C SER A 79 -7.46 23.29 32.56
N THR A 80 -7.93 22.78 31.42
CA THR A 80 -9.35 22.81 31.04
C THR A 80 -10.21 21.74 31.73
N TYR A 81 -9.60 20.85 32.52
CA TYR A 81 -10.30 19.84 33.30
C TYR A 81 -10.59 20.33 34.73
N ALA A 82 -11.80 20.09 35.21
CA ALA A 82 -12.15 20.30 36.61
C ALA A 82 -11.69 19.13 37.48
N ASP A 83 -11.20 19.41 38.69
CA ASP A 83 -10.93 18.38 39.69
C ASP A 83 -12.24 17.66 40.07
N GLU A 84 -12.25 16.33 39.98
CA GLU A 84 -13.38 15.48 40.38
C GLU A 84 -13.16 14.88 41.79
N GLY A 85 -11.95 15.01 42.34
CA GLY A 85 -11.51 14.32 43.54
C GLY A 85 -11.22 12.83 43.30
N ALA A 86 -10.75 12.14 44.35
CA ALA A 86 -10.40 10.71 44.33
C ALA A 86 -9.38 10.32 43.24
N GLY A 87 -8.48 11.23 42.87
CA GLY A 87 -7.41 10.97 41.93
C GLY A 87 -7.72 11.22 40.46
N TYR A 88 -8.80 11.97 40.16
CA TYR A 88 -9.25 12.17 38.78
C TYR A 88 -9.65 13.62 38.48
N ARG A 89 -9.53 13.98 37.21
CA ARG A 89 -10.02 15.21 36.61
C ARG A 89 -11.07 14.90 35.55
N ARG A 90 -11.96 15.85 35.26
CA ARG A 90 -13.03 15.69 34.26
C ARG A 90 -13.20 16.89 33.35
N LYS A 91 -13.56 16.64 32.10
CA LYS A 91 -13.92 17.64 31.09
C LYS A 91 -15.19 17.19 30.37
N TYR A 92 -15.99 18.15 29.91
CA TYR A 92 -17.20 17.88 29.14
C TYR A 92 -16.98 18.23 27.68
N LEU A 93 -17.45 17.38 26.78
CA LEU A 93 -17.64 17.72 25.37
C LEU A 93 -19.13 17.94 25.12
N GLN A 94 -19.45 19.10 24.54
CA GLN A 94 -20.81 19.46 24.21
C GLN A 94 -21.20 18.89 22.85
N LEU A 95 -22.31 18.16 22.80
CA LEU A 95 -22.90 17.54 21.63
C LEU A 95 -24.42 17.83 21.58
N LYS A 96 -25.13 17.23 20.63
CA LYS A 96 -26.59 17.36 20.54
C LYS A 96 -27.25 16.61 21.70
N PRO A 97 -28.30 17.16 22.34
CA PRO A 97 -29.11 16.45 23.33
C PRO A 97 -29.76 15.18 22.78
N ASN A 98 -29.98 14.19 23.64
CA ASN A 98 -30.77 12.98 23.35
C ASN A 98 -30.36 12.26 22.05
N THR A 99 -29.08 12.30 21.70
CA THR A 99 -28.55 11.84 20.42
C THR A 99 -27.55 10.70 20.64
N SER A 100 -27.59 9.68 19.79
CA SER A 100 -26.61 8.58 19.83
C SER A 100 -25.31 9.01 19.17
N TYR A 101 -24.19 8.62 19.76
CA TYR A 101 -22.85 8.80 19.21
C TYR A 101 -22.07 7.48 19.29
N ARG A 102 -21.38 7.16 18.21
CA ARG A 102 -20.47 6.02 18.12
C ARG A 102 -19.06 6.55 18.23
N MET A 103 -18.36 6.08 19.25
CA MET A 103 -16.92 6.28 19.36
C MET A 103 -16.21 4.98 19.05
N THR A 104 -15.18 5.08 18.20
CA THR A 104 -14.32 3.97 17.83
C THR A 104 -12.86 4.39 17.93
N ILE A 105 -12.05 3.50 18.47
CA ILE A 105 -10.61 3.66 18.65
C ILE A 105 -9.96 2.52 17.90
N PHE A 106 -9.14 2.87 16.91
CA PHE A 106 -8.34 1.92 16.14
C PHE A 106 -6.93 1.91 16.72
N LYS A 107 -6.34 0.71 16.86
CA LYS A 107 -4.97 0.57 17.33
C LYS A 107 -4.01 1.01 16.24
N ASN A 108 -3.43 2.19 16.41
CA ASN A 108 -2.23 2.59 15.67
C ASN A 108 -1.06 2.67 16.67
N ARG A 109 -0.03 1.85 16.45
CA ARG A 109 1.28 1.81 17.16
C ARG A 109 1.32 2.32 18.62
N MET A 110 0.65 1.64 19.56
CA MET A 110 0.79 1.92 21.01
C MET A 110 1.58 0.82 21.73
N SER A 111 2.54 1.20 22.58
CA SER A 111 3.39 0.30 23.37
C SER A 111 2.62 -0.33 24.54
N PRO A 112 2.91 -1.58 24.96
CA PRO A 112 2.22 -2.25 26.06
C PRO A 112 2.37 -1.63 27.47
N SER A 113 3.23 -0.61 27.66
CA SER A 113 3.64 -0.11 28.99
C SER A 113 2.85 1.10 29.52
N MET A 114 1.63 1.34 29.03
CA MET A 114 0.90 2.62 29.20
C MET A 114 -0.17 2.59 30.31
N ASP A 115 0.19 2.21 31.54
CA ASP A 115 -0.73 2.12 32.69
C ASP A 115 -1.15 3.49 33.31
N ALA A 116 -0.61 4.63 32.85
CA ALA A 116 -0.68 5.90 33.58
C ALA A 116 -1.83 6.86 33.21
N THR A 117 -2.61 6.60 32.16
CA THR A 117 -3.64 7.56 31.70
C THR A 117 -4.93 6.85 31.32
N VAL A 118 -5.73 6.42 32.29
CA VAL A 118 -7.03 5.82 31.96
C VAL A 118 -8.02 6.95 31.64
N MET A 119 -8.36 7.10 30.36
CA MET A 119 -9.43 8.02 29.95
C MET A 119 -10.76 7.26 29.80
N PHE A 120 -11.77 7.69 30.56
CA PHE A 120 -13.12 7.12 30.52
C PHE A 120 -14.11 8.10 29.90
N ILE A 121 -15.06 7.55 29.14
CA ILE A 121 -16.05 8.36 28.45
C ILE A 121 -17.47 7.81 28.71
N GLY A 122 -18.42 8.71 29.01
CA GLY A 122 -19.82 8.35 29.29
C GLY A 122 -20.76 9.56 29.31
N ASN A 123 -22.07 9.32 29.52
CA ASN A 123 -23.13 10.33 29.50
C ASN A 123 -23.79 10.54 30.88
N LYS A 124 -23.03 10.84 31.95
CA LYS A 124 -23.67 11.20 33.22
C LYS A 124 -22.86 12.30 33.91
N GLU A 125 -23.55 13.36 34.36
CA GLU A 125 -22.94 14.57 34.94
C GLU A 125 -22.20 14.35 36.28
N LYS A 126 -22.20 13.12 36.78
CA LYS A 126 -21.13 12.53 37.60
C LYS A 126 -20.82 11.18 36.97
N TYR A 127 -19.57 10.92 36.61
CA TYR A 127 -19.20 9.70 35.91
C TYR A 127 -19.58 8.49 36.79
N ASP A 128 -20.46 7.64 36.27
CA ASP A 128 -20.98 6.47 36.98
C ASP A 128 -20.54 5.22 36.21
N ASN A 129 -19.63 4.46 36.82
CA ASN A 129 -19.04 3.26 36.26
C ASN A 129 -20.00 2.05 36.25
N THR A 130 -21.22 2.20 36.77
CA THR A 130 -22.24 1.14 36.85
C THR A 130 -23.37 1.29 35.83
N ALA A 131 -23.42 2.40 35.08
CA ALA A 131 -24.48 2.68 34.12
C ALA A 131 -24.35 1.88 32.81
N ALA A 132 -25.48 1.48 32.23
CA ALA A 132 -25.57 0.70 30.99
C ALA A 132 -25.17 1.48 29.70
N ASN A 133 -24.87 2.78 29.81
CA ASN A 133 -24.45 3.62 28.69
C ASN A 133 -22.94 3.47 28.44
N GLY A 134 -22.56 3.26 27.18
CA GLY A 134 -21.26 2.75 26.75
C GLY A 134 -20.03 3.42 27.38
N LYS A 135 -19.36 2.68 28.27
CA LYS A 135 -18.01 2.98 28.73
C LYS A 135 -17.01 2.53 27.67
N ILE A 136 -16.19 3.45 27.18
CA ILE A 136 -14.93 3.08 26.54
C ILE A 136 -13.76 3.43 27.47
N VAL A 137 -12.78 2.54 27.48
CA VAL A 137 -11.47 2.81 28.05
C VAL A 137 -10.53 2.96 26.88
N LEU A 138 -9.87 4.10 26.77
CA LEU A 138 -9.02 4.44 25.63
C LEU A 138 -7.79 3.53 25.46
N PHE A 139 -7.43 2.75 26.49
CA PHE A 139 -6.19 1.96 26.52
C PHE A 139 -6.47 0.51 26.95
N THR A 140 -6.39 -0.43 26.02
CA THR A 140 -6.35 -1.89 26.29
C THR A 140 -5.70 -2.65 25.14
N SER A 141 -5.29 -3.90 25.38
CA SER A 141 -4.57 -4.80 24.45
C SER A 141 -5.27 -5.19 23.13
N THR A 142 -6.48 -4.70 22.86
CA THR A 142 -7.28 -5.08 21.68
C THR A 142 -7.07 -4.16 20.49
N ASP A 143 -7.10 -4.70 19.27
CA ASP A 143 -6.83 -3.95 18.02
C ASP A 143 -7.87 -2.87 17.69
N LYS A 144 -9.06 -2.96 18.29
CA LYS A 144 -10.13 -1.98 18.12
C LYS A 144 -11.05 -2.01 19.34
N LYS A 145 -11.57 -0.84 19.72
CA LYS A 145 -12.66 -0.71 20.68
C LYS A 145 -13.70 0.29 20.22
N SER A 146 -14.95 -0.01 20.54
CA SER A 146 -16.06 0.85 20.19
C SER A 146 -17.10 0.88 21.29
N ALA A 147 -17.74 2.03 21.48
CA ALA A 147 -18.87 2.19 22.39
C ALA A 147 -19.91 3.13 21.78
N THR A 148 -21.18 2.83 22.03
CA THR A 148 -22.28 3.74 21.72
C THR A 148 -22.66 4.50 22.98
N ILE A 149 -22.64 5.82 22.89
CA ILE A 149 -22.99 6.75 23.96
C ILE A 149 -24.20 7.53 23.48
N VAL A 150 -25.31 7.44 24.20
CA VAL A 150 -26.48 8.30 23.97
C VAL A 150 -26.33 9.48 24.91
N THR A 151 -26.38 10.72 24.44
CA THR A 151 -26.36 11.94 25.28
C THR A 151 -27.71 12.16 25.99
N GLY A 152 -27.69 12.82 27.15
CA GLY A 152 -28.90 13.22 27.86
C GLY A 152 -29.44 14.58 27.39
N GLU A 153 -30.34 15.18 28.18
CA GLU A 153 -30.92 16.51 27.88
C GLU A 153 -29.87 17.63 27.80
N SER A 154 -28.78 17.54 28.58
CA SER A 154 -27.70 18.52 28.52
C SER A 154 -26.82 18.37 27.27
N GLY A 155 -26.92 17.26 26.53
CA GLY A 155 -26.11 17.01 25.34
C GLY A 155 -24.63 16.78 25.63
N GLN A 156 -24.24 16.54 26.88
CA GLN A 156 -22.83 16.43 27.25
C GLN A 156 -22.35 14.98 27.33
N ILE A 157 -21.11 14.76 26.91
CA ILE A 157 -20.35 13.57 27.29
C ILE A 157 -19.17 13.95 28.18
N VAL A 158 -18.84 13.09 29.13
CA VAL A 158 -17.78 13.31 30.12
C VAL A 158 -16.53 12.58 29.69
N PHE A 159 -15.40 13.27 29.72
CA PHE A 159 -14.05 12.72 29.60
C PHE A 159 -13.37 12.80 30.96
N LYS A 160 -13.02 11.65 31.52
CA LYS A 160 -12.36 11.55 32.83
C LYS A 160 -10.92 11.12 32.66
N LEU A 161 -10.00 11.75 33.38
CA LEU A 161 -8.54 11.59 33.29
C LEU A 161 -7.95 11.33 34.69
N ASN A 162 -6.86 10.55 34.79
CA ASN A 162 -6.11 10.42 36.04
C ASN A 162 -5.40 11.74 36.40
N GLU A 163 -5.39 12.14 37.68
CA GLU A 163 -4.76 13.37 38.17
C GLU A 163 -3.25 13.47 37.87
N ASN A 164 -2.58 12.32 37.76
CA ASN A 164 -1.15 12.23 37.48
C ASN A 164 -0.80 12.44 35.99
N SER A 165 -1.81 12.61 35.12
CA SER A 165 -1.59 12.87 33.70
C SER A 165 -0.97 14.26 33.50
N THR A 166 -0.09 14.39 32.51
CA THR A 166 0.51 15.67 32.07
C THR A 166 0.12 15.98 30.61
N PRO A 167 0.19 17.25 30.16
CA PRO A 167 -0.10 17.60 28.76
C PRO A 167 0.78 16.84 27.77
N GLU A 168 2.06 16.64 28.09
CA GLU A 168 3.00 15.90 27.24
C GLU A 168 2.57 14.44 27.06
N LEU A 169 2.10 13.80 28.14
CA LEU A 169 1.53 12.47 28.08
C LEU A 169 0.23 12.46 27.24
N GLN A 170 -0.64 13.46 27.37
CA GLN A 170 -1.85 13.53 26.55
C GLN A 170 -1.53 13.68 25.06
N GLU A 171 -0.61 14.59 24.70
CA GLU A 171 -0.19 14.79 23.32
C GLU A 171 0.42 13.50 22.77
N GLU A 172 1.35 12.88 23.50
CA GLU A 172 1.99 11.64 23.07
C GLU A 172 0.95 10.54 22.80
N TYR A 173 -0.06 10.42 23.66
CA TYR A 173 -1.01 9.31 23.60
C TYR A 173 -2.13 9.53 22.60
N LEU A 174 -2.72 10.71 22.60
CA LEU A 174 -3.86 11.01 21.75
C LEU A 174 -3.46 11.26 20.29
N SER A 175 -2.26 11.81 20.03
CA SER A 175 -1.76 12.00 18.65
C SER A 175 -1.44 10.67 17.95
N LYS A 176 -1.17 9.60 18.71
CA LYS A 176 -0.88 8.26 18.19
C LYS A 176 -2.12 7.38 18.06
N ALA A 177 -3.26 7.83 18.57
CA ALA A 177 -4.50 7.05 18.57
C ALA A 177 -5.45 7.54 17.46
N ASP A 178 -5.87 6.61 16.60
CA ASP A 178 -6.91 6.86 15.62
C ASP A 178 -8.27 6.78 16.31
N ILE A 179 -8.77 7.93 16.76
CA ILE A 179 -10.03 8.07 17.49
C ILE A 179 -11.05 8.79 16.61
N ILE A 180 -12.23 8.19 16.44
CA ILE A 180 -13.38 8.82 15.82
C ILE A 180 -14.57 8.84 16.77
N LEU A 181 -15.20 10.00 16.88
CA LEU A 181 -16.51 10.18 17.52
C LEU A 181 -17.47 10.67 16.45
N SER A 182 -18.53 9.92 16.17
CA SER A 182 -19.47 10.23 15.10
C SER A 182 -20.92 10.13 15.57
N GLU A 183 -21.81 10.90 14.98
CA GLU A 183 -23.25 10.82 15.26
C GLU A 183 -23.83 9.51 14.72
N GLY A 184 -24.68 8.86 15.53
CA GLY A 184 -25.27 7.55 15.27
C GLY A 184 -24.75 6.46 16.20
N SER A 185 -25.15 5.22 15.94
CA SER A 185 -24.75 4.03 16.73
C SER A 185 -23.90 3.05 15.93
N THR A 186 -23.70 3.31 14.64
CA THR A 186 -22.98 2.46 13.69
C THR A 186 -21.53 2.91 13.59
N GLU A 187 -20.62 1.94 13.56
CA GLU A 187 -19.20 2.18 13.35
C GLU A 187 -18.93 2.61 11.91
N ILE A 188 -18.08 3.62 11.75
CA ILE A 188 -17.62 4.12 10.46
C ILE A 188 -16.09 4.00 10.37
N PRO A 189 -15.51 3.96 9.15
CA PRO A 189 -14.06 4.04 8.98
C PRO A 189 -13.48 5.27 9.67
N TYR A 190 -12.23 5.17 10.12
CA TYR A 190 -11.53 6.32 10.68
C TYR A 190 -11.42 7.45 9.65
N GLU A 191 -11.67 8.67 10.10
CA GLU A 191 -11.24 9.91 9.46
C GLU A 191 -10.77 10.90 10.52
N PRO A 192 -9.76 11.75 10.23
CA PRO A 192 -9.29 12.76 11.14
C PRO A 192 -10.35 13.85 11.38
N TYR A 193 -10.25 14.53 12.52
CA TYR A 193 -11.07 15.70 12.81
C TYR A 193 -10.75 16.82 11.81
N THR A 194 -11.78 17.26 11.10
CA THR A 194 -11.71 18.26 10.02
C THR A 194 -12.70 19.41 10.26
N GLY A 195 -12.93 19.75 11.54
CA GLY A 195 -13.81 20.88 11.90
C GLY A 195 -15.29 20.67 11.54
N GLY A 196 -15.74 19.44 11.34
CA GLY A 196 -17.08 19.15 10.86
C GLY A 196 -17.27 19.35 9.35
N LYS A 197 -16.18 19.58 8.60
CA LYS A 197 -16.19 19.88 7.17
C LYS A 197 -15.56 18.73 6.37
N PRO A 198 -16.08 18.44 5.16
CA PRO A 198 -15.40 17.55 4.23
C PRO A 198 -13.98 18.03 3.86
N SER A 199 -13.08 17.11 3.56
CA SER A 199 -11.71 17.40 3.07
C SER A 199 -11.37 16.51 1.87
N PRO A 200 -10.48 16.93 0.95
CA PRO A 200 -9.66 18.14 0.99
C PRO A 200 -10.40 19.49 0.97
N SER A 201 -9.87 20.44 1.73
CA SER A 201 -10.34 21.84 1.80
C SER A 201 -9.14 22.77 2.09
N PRO A 202 -9.28 24.09 1.94
CA PRO A 202 -8.17 25.02 2.24
C PRO A 202 -7.65 24.90 3.68
N GLU A 203 -8.52 24.56 4.63
CA GLU A 203 -8.17 24.35 6.05
C GLU A 203 -7.56 22.96 6.30
N TYR A 204 -7.93 21.97 5.49
CA TYR A 204 -7.57 20.57 5.67
C TYR A 204 -7.16 19.96 4.34
N GLN A 205 -5.95 20.26 3.88
CA GLN A 205 -5.41 19.69 2.64
C GLN A 205 -5.23 18.17 2.76
N GLN A 206 -5.34 17.45 1.65
CA GLN A 206 -5.14 16.00 1.57
C GLN A 206 -4.20 15.66 0.42
N GLU A 207 -3.11 14.99 0.74
CA GLU A 207 -2.10 14.57 -0.23
C GLU A 207 -2.68 13.63 -1.30
N ILE A 208 -2.25 13.82 -2.54
CA ILE A 208 -2.51 12.93 -3.66
C ILE A 208 -1.34 11.94 -3.75
N LYS A 209 -1.63 10.67 -3.52
CA LYS A 209 -0.65 9.58 -3.58
C LYS A 209 -0.63 8.99 -4.98
N SER A 210 0.54 8.66 -5.49
CA SER A 210 0.71 8.00 -6.79
C SER A 210 1.89 7.03 -6.77
N VAL A 211 1.98 6.18 -7.80
CA VAL A 211 3.13 5.28 -7.96
C VAL A 211 4.38 6.09 -8.30
N GLY A 212 5.53 5.66 -7.79
CA GLY A 212 6.83 6.28 -7.99
C GLY A 212 7.31 6.94 -6.71
N LYS A 213 8.45 6.48 -6.18
CA LYS A 213 9.09 7.09 -5.02
C LYS A 213 10.00 8.23 -5.47
N TRP A 214 9.80 9.43 -4.93
CA TRP A 214 10.71 10.55 -5.20
C TRP A 214 12.13 10.25 -4.70
N ASN A 215 13.11 10.40 -5.58
CA ASN A 215 14.53 10.32 -5.28
C ASN A 215 15.15 11.72 -5.33
N GLU A 216 15.52 12.25 -4.16
CA GLU A 216 16.09 13.60 -4.03
C GLU A 216 17.42 13.77 -4.77
N GLU A 217 18.25 12.74 -4.84
CA GLU A 217 19.58 12.84 -5.47
C GLU A 217 19.46 12.90 -7.00
N LYS A 218 18.56 12.09 -7.57
CA LYS A 218 18.35 12.01 -9.02
C LYS A 218 17.33 13.01 -9.54
N GLN A 219 16.52 13.60 -8.66
CA GLN A 219 15.37 14.45 -9.02
C GLN A 219 14.42 13.72 -9.99
N LYS A 220 14.14 12.45 -9.69
CA LYS A 220 13.25 11.57 -10.47
C LYS A 220 12.39 10.73 -9.53
N TYR A 221 11.28 10.25 -10.06
CA TYR A 221 10.50 9.18 -9.44
C TYR A 221 11.07 7.83 -9.83
N GLU A 222 11.15 6.89 -8.87
CA GLU A 222 11.69 5.56 -9.07
C GLU A 222 10.64 4.48 -8.79
N VAL A 223 10.61 3.46 -9.65
CA VAL A 223 9.84 2.22 -9.46
C VAL A 223 10.82 1.05 -9.49
N SER A 224 10.83 0.24 -8.43
CA SER A 224 11.78 -0.87 -8.31
C SER A 224 11.11 -2.19 -8.64
N VAL A 225 11.65 -2.91 -9.62
CA VAL A 225 11.18 -4.24 -10.02
C VAL A 225 12.19 -5.28 -9.55
N LYS A 226 11.70 -6.35 -8.94
CA LYS A 226 12.49 -7.50 -8.52
C LYS A 226 11.86 -8.76 -9.10
N VAL A 227 12.68 -9.58 -9.76
CA VAL A 227 12.31 -10.87 -10.33
C VAL A 227 13.13 -11.94 -9.64
N THR A 228 12.48 -12.85 -8.91
CA THR A 228 13.13 -13.94 -8.16
C THR A 228 12.65 -15.30 -8.62
N GLY A 229 13.45 -16.33 -8.36
CA GLY A 229 13.00 -17.71 -8.43
C GLY A 229 12.04 -18.06 -7.28
N LYS A 230 11.67 -19.34 -7.20
CA LYS A 230 10.76 -19.83 -6.14
C LYS A 230 11.30 -19.68 -4.72
N ASN A 231 12.62 -19.76 -4.56
CA ASN A 231 13.26 -19.57 -3.25
C ASN A 231 13.47 -18.08 -3.02
N LEU A 232 12.76 -17.54 -2.05
CA LEU A 232 12.77 -16.12 -1.68
C LEU A 232 13.83 -15.79 -0.62
N LEU A 233 14.51 -16.81 -0.08
CA LEU A 233 15.46 -16.64 1.01
C LEU A 233 16.89 -16.50 0.49
N ASN A 234 17.46 -15.31 0.66
CA ASN A 234 18.88 -15.05 0.39
C ASN A 234 19.68 -14.84 1.69
N LEU A 235 20.22 -15.93 2.24
CA LEU A 235 21.07 -15.90 3.43
C LEU A 235 22.47 -15.31 3.19
N GLN A 236 22.85 -15.02 1.94
CA GLN A 236 24.11 -14.34 1.63
C GLN A 236 23.99 -12.82 1.71
N LYS A 237 22.77 -12.28 1.61
CA LYS A 237 22.48 -10.86 1.82
C LYS A 237 22.37 -10.57 3.32
N GLU A 238 22.72 -9.35 3.71
CA GLU A 238 22.38 -8.81 5.02
C GLU A 238 20.88 -8.98 5.30
N SER A 239 20.54 -9.36 6.54
CA SER A 239 19.16 -9.48 6.99
C SER A 239 18.46 -8.13 6.99
N ASP A 240 17.17 -8.13 6.66
CA ASP A 240 16.32 -6.93 6.67
C ASP A 240 16.13 -6.39 8.09
N VAL A 241 16.21 -7.28 9.09
CA VAL A 241 16.11 -6.94 10.52
C VAL A 241 17.33 -7.48 11.26
N ASN A 242 18.07 -6.59 11.92
CA ASN A 242 19.32 -6.87 12.61
C ASN A 242 19.21 -6.55 14.11
N GLY A 243 18.84 -7.56 14.91
CA GLY A 243 18.79 -7.46 16.36
C GLY A 243 19.49 -8.65 17.03
N LEU A 244 18.96 -9.09 18.18
CA LEU A 244 19.38 -10.37 18.80
C LEU A 244 19.11 -11.56 17.87
N TYR A 245 18.07 -11.45 17.05
CA TYR A 245 17.77 -12.34 15.94
C TYR A 245 17.99 -11.59 14.63
N ARG A 246 18.25 -12.35 13.57
CA ARG A 246 18.37 -11.86 12.19
C ARG A 246 17.17 -12.36 11.39
N GLY A 247 16.45 -11.43 10.77
CA GLY A 247 15.24 -11.71 10.00
C GLY A 247 15.39 -11.36 8.52
N TRP A 248 15.04 -12.30 7.64
CA TRP A 248 14.90 -12.07 6.19
C TRP A 248 13.43 -12.12 5.82
N LYS A 249 12.92 -11.05 5.23
CA LYS A 249 11.53 -10.94 4.81
C LYS A 249 11.32 -11.77 3.54
N CYS A 250 10.50 -12.80 3.64
CA CYS A 250 10.16 -13.70 2.54
C CYS A 250 8.66 -13.66 2.18
N GLY A 251 7.85 -12.87 2.88
CA GLY A 251 6.44 -12.69 2.56
C GLY A 251 5.85 -11.39 3.10
N ASP A 252 4.58 -11.14 2.79
CA ASP A 252 3.84 -9.91 3.11
C ASP A 252 2.46 -10.18 3.74
N GLY A 253 2.29 -11.37 4.32
CA GLY A 253 1.07 -11.80 5.05
C GLY A 253 0.32 -12.94 4.40
N GLU A 254 0.63 -13.27 3.15
CA GLU A 254 0.28 -14.53 2.51
C GLU A 254 0.99 -15.72 3.17
N LYS A 255 0.52 -16.93 2.86
CA LYS A 255 1.18 -18.15 3.33
C LYS A 255 2.50 -18.36 2.60
N ILE A 256 3.54 -18.58 3.39
CA ILE A 256 4.85 -19.05 2.94
C ILE A 256 5.20 -20.36 3.63
N THR A 257 5.96 -21.19 2.94
CA THR A 257 6.50 -22.44 3.47
C THR A 257 8.02 -22.33 3.54
N LEU A 258 8.56 -22.49 4.76
CA LEU A 258 9.99 -22.66 4.99
C LEU A 258 10.29 -24.15 5.08
N SER A 259 11.31 -24.61 4.37
CA SER A 259 11.74 -26.00 4.38
C SER A 259 13.26 -26.11 4.54
N ILE A 260 13.68 -27.21 5.17
CA ILE A 260 15.07 -27.61 5.28
C ILE A 260 15.27 -29.03 4.77
N LYS A 261 16.32 -29.23 3.99
CA LYS A 261 16.81 -30.55 3.59
C LYS A 261 18.24 -30.74 4.06
N ASP A 262 18.46 -31.77 4.86
CA ASP A 262 19.76 -32.10 5.43
C ASP A 262 20.70 -32.66 4.35
N LYS A 263 21.87 -32.05 4.21
CA LYS A 263 22.93 -32.48 3.28
C LYS A 263 23.81 -33.58 3.86
N ASN A 264 23.52 -34.06 5.07
CA ASN A 264 24.32 -35.01 5.83
C ASN A 264 25.75 -34.51 6.14
N ASN A 265 25.93 -33.20 6.32
CA ASN A 265 27.22 -32.59 6.65
C ASN A 265 27.36 -32.37 8.17
N ASN A 266 28.46 -32.71 8.82
CA ASN A 266 28.63 -32.62 10.28
C ASN A 266 28.88 -31.18 10.82
N ALA A 267 28.37 -30.13 10.17
CA ALA A 267 28.49 -28.77 10.67
C ALA A 267 27.78 -28.63 12.03
N ASP A 268 28.49 -28.08 13.02
CA ASP A 268 27.99 -27.91 14.39
C ASP A 268 27.01 -26.73 14.50
N ILE A 269 25.73 -27.05 14.49
CA ILE A 269 24.63 -26.09 14.64
C ILE A 269 24.11 -25.98 16.09
N SER A 270 24.89 -26.41 17.09
CA SER A 270 24.47 -26.31 18.50
C SER A 270 24.09 -24.88 18.86
N GLY A 271 22.95 -24.71 19.53
CA GLY A 271 22.44 -23.40 19.95
C GLY A 271 21.85 -22.54 18.82
N CYS A 272 21.76 -23.06 17.59
CA CYS A 272 21.13 -22.36 16.46
C CYS A 272 19.61 -22.51 16.50
N PHE A 273 18.90 -21.44 16.17
CA PHE A 273 17.45 -21.46 15.97
C PHE A 273 17.14 -20.95 14.58
N LEU A 274 16.25 -21.64 13.85
CA LEU A 274 15.79 -21.28 12.50
C LEU A 274 14.29 -21.52 12.40
N GLY A 275 13.52 -20.50 12.05
CA GLY A 275 12.06 -20.59 12.02
C GLY A 275 11.38 -19.43 11.32
N LEU A 276 10.05 -19.43 11.35
CA LEU A 276 9.21 -18.36 10.82
C LEU A 276 8.69 -17.47 11.95
N SER A 277 8.93 -16.16 11.88
CA SER A 277 8.48 -15.19 12.88
C SER A 277 7.73 -13.99 12.29
N LYS A 278 6.93 -13.34 13.14
CA LYS A 278 6.17 -12.16 12.75
C LYS A 278 7.04 -10.92 12.51
N ASN A 279 8.11 -10.75 13.27
CA ASN A 279 8.87 -9.48 13.34
C ASN A 279 10.33 -9.60 12.92
N GLY A 280 10.90 -10.80 12.81
CA GLY A 280 12.30 -11.02 12.44
C GLY A 280 13.34 -10.74 13.53
N ASP A 281 13.00 -9.96 14.57
CA ASP A 281 13.94 -9.49 15.61
C ASP A 281 13.90 -10.28 16.93
N SER A 282 12.88 -11.09 17.17
CA SER A 282 12.61 -11.70 18.48
C SER A 282 11.61 -12.86 18.39
N ALA A 283 11.57 -13.66 19.47
CA ALA A 283 10.58 -14.73 19.61
C ALA A 283 9.19 -14.23 20.09
N SER A 284 9.11 -13.00 20.59
CA SER A 284 7.92 -12.42 21.22
C SER A 284 6.73 -12.25 20.27
N GLY A 285 7.00 -12.16 18.95
CA GLY A 285 5.97 -12.08 17.91
C GLY A 285 5.33 -13.42 17.55
N GLY A 286 5.73 -14.52 18.20
CA GLY A 286 5.38 -15.88 17.82
C GLY A 286 6.36 -16.43 16.78
N VAL A 287 6.89 -17.63 17.03
CA VAL A 287 7.84 -18.30 16.13
C VAL A 287 7.44 -19.76 15.94
N LEU A 288 7.60 -20.23 14.72
CA LEU A 288 7.52 -21.63 14.35
C LEU A 288 8.92 -22.14 14.03
N TRP A 289 9.55 -22.82 14.99
CA TRP A 289 10.93 -23.31 14.86
C TRP A 289 10.99 -24.61 14.05
N LEU A 290 11.79 -24.60 12.98
CA LEU A 290 12.24 -25.83 12.30
C LEU A 290 13.47 -26.40 13.01
N VAL A 291 14.36 -25.52 13.46
CA VAL A 291 15.54 -25.86 14.27
C VAL A 291 15.47 -25.08 15.58
N ASP A 292 15.66 -25.78 16.70
CA ASP A 292 15.64 -25.24 18.05
C ASP A 292 16.85 -25.77 18.81
N SER A 293 17.74 -24.87 19.22
CA SER A 293 19.05 -25.17 19.82
C SER A 293 19.89 -26.19 19.05
N GLY A 294 19.80 -26.19 17.72
CA GLY A 294 20.49 -27.15 16.84
C GLY A 294 19.76 -28.48 16.63
N ILE A 295 18.59 -28.67 17.24
CA ILE A 295 17.76 -29.86 17.06
C ILE A 295 16.69 -29.58 16.00
N ILE A 296 16.63 -30.43 14.97
CA ILE A 296 15.57 -30.38 13.95
C ILE A 296 14.25 -30.84 14.59
N LYS A 297 13.28 -29.94 14.68
CA LYS A 297 11.93 -30.22 15.21
C LYS A 297 10.99 -30.69 14.11
N VAL A 298 11.00 -29.98 12.98
CA VAL A 298 10.22 -30.26 11.78
C VAL A 298 11.06 -29.90 10.56
N LYS A 299 10.79 -30.55 9.42
CA LYS A 299 11.52 -30.32 8.16
C LYS A 299 10.90 -29.21 7.30
N GLU A 300 9.64 -28.90 7.55
CA GLU A 300 8.90 -27.88 6.85
C GLU A 300 7.89 -27.23 7.79
N ALA A 301 7.58 -25.96 7.54
CA ALA A 301 6.61 -25.23 8.31
C ALA A 301 5.96 -24.15 7.46
N THR A 302 4.64 -24.01 7.57
CA THR A 302 3.85 -23.04 6.80
C THR A 302 3.22 -22.03 7.75
N SER A 303 3.36 -20.74 7.44
CA SER A 303 2.79 -19.65 8.24
C SER A 303 2.50 -18.43 7.36
N THR A 304 1.75 -17.48 7.91
CA THR A 304 1.64 -16.09 7.39
C THR A 304 2.67 -15.16 8.01
N HIS A 305 3.57 -15.69 8.86
CA HIS A 305 4.71 -14.99 9.41
C HIS A 305 5.72 -14.65 8.30
N PRO A 306 6.00 -13.36 8.04
CA PRO A 306 6.73 -12.96 6.84
C PRO A 306 8.24 -13.17 6.92
N TYR A 307 8.81 -13.38 8.11
CA TYR A 307 10.26 -13.46 8.28
C TYR A 307 10.76 -14.87 8.50
N VAL A 308 11.75 -15.29 7.71
CA VAL A 308 12.67 -16.35 8.11
C VAL A 308 13.64 -15.77 9.11
N THR A 309 13.65 -16.33 10.32
CA THR A 309 14.36 -15.80 11.47
C THR A 309 15.40 -16.78 11.97
N ILE A 310 16.61 -16.28 12.17
CA ILE A 310 17.73 -17.04 12.71
C ILE A 310 18.19 -16.37 13.99
N TYR A 311 18.28 -17.14 15.08
CA TYR A 311 19.06 -16.71 16.23
C TYR A 311 20.53 -16.90 15.90
N SER A 312 21.24 -15.78 15.74
CA SER A 312 22.64 -15.78 15.36
C SER A 312 23.41 -14.81 16.25
N THR A 313 24.49 -15.28 16.87
CA THR A 313 25.45 -14.40 17.55
C THR A 313 26.65 -14.03 16.67
N THR A 314 26.83 -14.65 15.49
CA THR A 314 27.94 -14.38 14.54
C THR A 314 27.63 -14.85 13.10
N GLU A 315 28.31 -14.29 12.08
CA GLU A 315 28.22 -14.75 10.68
C GLU A 315 28.51 -16.27 10.51
N THR A 316 29.32 -16.84 11.42
CA THR A 316 29.64 -18.27 11.48
C THR A 316 28.39 -19.15 11.56
N THR A 317 27.35 -18.73 12.28
CA THR A 317 26.11 -19.53 12.45
C THR A 317 25.36 -19.73 11.14
N ILE A 318 25.22 -18.65 10.35
CA ILE A 318 24.54 -18.71 9.04
C ILE A 318 25.33 -19.62 8.09
N LYS A 319 26.66 -19.47 8.08
CA LYS A 319 27.53 -20.33 7.27
C LYS A 319 27.33 -21.81 7.62
N LYS A 320 27.40 -22.18 8.90
CA LYS A 320 27.17 -23.57 9.35
C LYS A 320 25.78 -24.10 9.00
N LEU A 321 24.73 -23.28 9.10
CA LEU A 321 23.38 -23.64 8.67
C LEU A 321 23.35 -23.95 7.16
N THR A 322 23.93 -23.08 6.33
CA THR A 322 24.01 -23.31 4.88
C THR A 322 24.95 -24.44 4.50
N GLU A 323 25.90 -24.83 5.36
CA GLU A 323 26.76 -26.02 5.20
C GLU A 323 25.99 -27.31 5.51
N ARG A 324 25.13 -27.31 6.54
CA ARG A 324 24.30 -28.46 6.96
C ARG A 324 23.06 -28.64 6.08
N PHE A 325 22.39 -27.55 5.72
CA PHE A 325 21.05 -27.57 5.14
C PHE A 325 20.99 -26.87 3.77
N GLU A 326 20.17 -27.44 2.90
CA GLU A 326 19.48 -26.71 1.84
C GLU A 326 18.26 -26.05 2.47
N ILE A 327 18.18 -24.72 2.45
CA ILE A 327 17.11 -23.95 3.10
C ILE A 327 16.36 -23.16 2.03
N GLN A 328 15.04 -23.33 1.98
CA GLN A 328 14.18 -22.68 1.01
C GLN A 328 12.97 -22.08 1.70
N CYS A 329 12.65 -20.84 1.35
CA CYS A 329 11.36 -20.24 1.67
C CYS A 329 10.64 -19.93 0.38
N GLU A 330 9.43 -20.43 0.22
CA GLU A 330 8.63 -20.27 -1.00
C GLU A 330 7.18 -19.92 -0.69
N ARG A 331 6.47 -19.37 -1.68
CA ARG A 331 5.06 -19.00 -1.53
C ARG A 331 4.17 -20.24 -1.59
N GLY A 332 3.09 -20.22 -0.82
CA GLY A 332 2.09 -21.28 -0.79
C GLY A 332 2.14 -22.10 0.49
N THR A 333 1.63 -23.32 0.41
CA THR A 333 1.46 -24.20 1.57
C THR A 333 2.16 -25.54 1.44
N VAL A 334 2.87 -25.75 0.33
CA VAL A 334 3.48 -27.02 -0.04
C VAL A 334 4.95 -26.75 -0.29
N ALA A 335 5.82 -27.45 0.44
CA ALA A 335 7.25 -27.41 0.17
C ALA A 335 7.54 -28.16 -1.14
N THR A 336 8.36 -27.57 -1.99
CA THR A 336 8.85 -28.20 -3.22
C THR A 336 10.33 -28.54 -3.10
N ASP A 337 10.86 -29.27 -4.08
CA ASP A 337 12.29 -29.59 -4.11
C ASP A 337 13.15 -28.33 -4.03
N TYR A 338 14.29 -28.42 -3.37
CA TYR A 338 15.18 -27.27 -3.20
C TYR A 338 15.62 -26.68 -4.55
N ALA A 339 15.52 -25.36 -4.68
CA ALA A 339 16.22 -24.56 -5.67
C ALA A 339 17.03 -23.45 -4.99
N PRO A 340 18.22 -23.10 -5.53
CA PRO A 340 18.98 -21.97 -5.03
C PRO A 340 18.22 -20.65 -5.24
N TYR A 341 18.54 -19.66 -4.42
CA TYR A 341 18.05 -18.30 -4.64
C TYR A 341 18.62 -17.72 -5.94
N ALA A 342 17.77 -17.05 -6.70
CA ALA A 342 18.14 -16.30 -7.91
C ALA A 342 17.31 -15.02 -7.96
N GLU A 343 17.94 -13.91 -8.36
CA GLU A 343 17.31 -12.59 -8.41
C GLU A 343 17.84 -11.77 -9.59
N GLN A 344 16.96 -10.96 -10.17
CA GLN A 344 17.25 -9.80 -11.01
C GLN A 344 16.53 -8.59 -10.43
N THR A 345 17.18 -7.44 -10.42
CA THR A 345 16.57 -6.17 -10.02
C THR A 345 16.76 -5.13 -11.11
N LEU A 346 15.78 -4.24 -11.24
CA LEU A 346 15.92 -3.03 -12.04
C LEU A 346 15.16 -1.89 -11.36
N THR A 347 15.61 -0.67 -11.62
CA THR A 347 14.95 0.56 -11.18
C THR A 347 14.61 1.35 -12.41
N LEU A 348 13.33 1.68 -12.57
CA LEU A 348 12.81 2.50 -13.66
C LEU A 348 12.64 3.93 -13.18
N THR A 349 13.09 4.89 -13.97
CA THR A 349 12.96 6.31 -13.63
C THR A 349 11.81 6.98 -14.37
N SER A 350 11.26 8.03 -13.77
CA SER A 350 10.17 8.83 -14.34
C SER A 350 10.31 10.30 -13.94
N ASP A 351 9.90 11.19 -14.83
CA ASP A 351 9.93 12.65 -14.62
C ASP A 351 8.77 13.14 -13.74
N ARG A 352 7.72 12.35 -13.63
CA ARG A 352 6.50 12.68 -12.87
C ARG A 352 5.97 11.42 -12.15
N PRO A 353 5.12 11.56 -11.12
CA PRO A 353 4.46 10.40 -10.51
C PRO A 353 3.67 9.62 -11.58
N ILE A 354 3.62 8.29 -11.45
CA ILE A 354 2.88 7.41 -12.36
C ILE A 354 1.46 7.24 -11.82
N THR A 355 0.51 7.90 -12.46
CA THR A 355 -0.89 7.89 -12.03
C THR A 355 -1.65 6.69 -12.56
N LYS A 356 -2.89 6.50 -12.11
CA LYS A 356 -3.82 5.48 -12.65
C LYS A 356 -4.11 5.61 -14.16
N TRP A 357 -3.69 6.69 -14.81
CA TRP A 357 -3.85 6.88 -16.26
C TRP A 357 -2.57 6.60 -17.04
N ASP A 358 -1.45 6.39 -16.36
CA ASP A 358 -0.12 6.24 -16.95
C ASP A 358 0.30 4.76 -16.95
N ARG A 359 1.11 4.37 -17.93
CA ARG A 359 1.59 2.99 -18.05
C ARG A 359 2.94 2.88 -18.76
N LEU A 360 3.73 1.88 -18.37
CA LEU A 360 4.92 1.45 -19.09
C LEU A 360 4.50 0.60 -20.29
N VAL A 361 4.94 0.98 -21.49
CA VAL A 361 4.61 0.28 -22.73
C VAL A 361 5.80 0.22 -23.68
N GLU A 362 5.74 -0.69 -24.64
CA GLU A 362 6.63 -0.70 -25.80
C GLU A 362 5.88 -0.15 -27.02
N GLN A 363 6.39 0.92 -27.63
CA GLN A 363 5.84 1.54 -28.85
C GLN A 363 6.98 1.82 -29.83
N GLY A 364 6.81 1.43 -31.10
CA GLY A 364 7.82 1.70 -32.13
C GLY A 364 9.18 1.02 -31.90
N GLY A 365 9.27 0.02 -31.02
CA GLY A 365 10.53 -0.63 -30.63
C GLY A 365 11.27 0.06 -29.48
N GLU A 366 10.68 1.08 -28.85
CA GLU A 366 11.19 1.72 -27.65
C GLU A 366 10.27 1.41 -26.46
N ILE A 367 10.87 1.24 -25.28
CA ILE A 367 10.14 1.05 -24.02
C ILE A 367 10.12 2.39 -23.27
N GLY A 368 8.95 2.84 -22.86
CA GLY A 368 8.72 4.17 -22.30
C GLY A 368 7.47 4.28 -21.46
N TRP A 369 7.37 5.39 -20.72
CA TRP A 369 6.14 5.78 -20.04
C TRP A 369 5.20 6.43 -21.03
N LEU A 370 3.98 5.91 -21.12
CA LEU A 370 2.87 6.57 -21.80
C LEU A 370 2.07 7.32 -20.75
N TYR A 371 2.27 8.62 -20.67
CA TYR A 371 1.54 9.50 -19.76
C TYR A 371 0.20 9.88 -20.38
N ASN A 372 -0.84 9.82 -19.57
CA ASN A 372 -2.17 10.35 -19.87
C ASN A 372 -2.69 11.14 -18.66
N SER A 373 -1.76 11.66 -17.85
CA SER A 373 -2.01 12.50 -16.70
C SER A 373 -1.39 13.86 -16.88
N VAL A 374 -2.06 14.86 -16.31
CA VAL A 374 -1.56 16.22 -16.22
C VAL A 374 -1.58 16.63 -14.77
N ASN A 375 -0.43 17.06 -14.27
CA ASN A 375 -0.25 17.66 -12.95
C ASN A 375 -0.04 19.16 -13.15
N GLU A 376 -0.95 19.96 -12.61
CA GLU A 376 -0.97 21.40 -12.84
C GLU A 376 -1.21 22.18 -11.56
N THR A 377 -0.49 23.30 -11.40
CA THR A 377 -0.78 24.31 -10.39
C THR A 377 -1.64 25.41 -11.00
N ILE A 378 -2.84 25.60 -10.45
CA ILE A 378 -3.77 26.65 -10.83
C ILE A 378 -3.65 27.79 -9.82
N ASP A 379 -3.00 28.88 -10.22
CA ASP A 379 -2.65 30.02 -9.37
C ASP A 379 -3.34 31.34 -9.77
N GLY A 380 -4.29 31.28 -10.70
CA GLY A 380 -5.04 32.44 -11.18
C GLY A 380 -4.25 33.40 -12.08
N LYS A 381 -2.95 33.20 -12.30
CA LYS A 381 -2.13 34.08 -13.16
C LYS A 381 -2.34 33.81 -14.64
N THR A 382 -2.64 32.56 -14.99
CA THR A 382 -2.87 32.11 -16.36
C THR A 382 -4.30 31.57 -16.52
N GLY A 383 -4.74 31.38 -17.76
CA GLY A 383 -6.06 30.85 -18.09
C GLY A 383 -7.11 31.90 -18.45
N LYS A 384 -8.18 31.45 -19.14
CA LYS A 384 -9.37 32.26 -19.43
C LYS A 384 -10.51 31.82 -18.53
N TRP A 385 -10.94 32.74 -17.67
CA TRP A 385 -11.91 32.44 -16.62
C TRP A 385 -13.27 33.06 -16.91
N SER A 386 -14.33 32.30 -16.61
CA SER A 386 -15.72 32.77 -16.64
C SER A 386 -16.39 32.48 -15.31
N ILE A 387 -17.46 33.21 -14.98
CA ILE A 387 -18.21 33.07 -13.73
C ILE A 387 -19.67 32.80 -14.07
N GLN A 388 -20.29 31.88 -13.33
CA GLN A 388 -21.75 31.77 -13.25
C GLN A 388 -22.20 32.35 -11.89
N PRO A 389 -22.67 33.61 -11.84
CA PRO A 389 -22.95 34.30 -10.58
C PRO A 389 -24.03 33.62 -9.73
N ALA A 390 -25.06 33.06 -10.38
CA ALA A 390 -26.17 32.40 -9.71
C ALA A 390 -25.75 31.18 -8.88
N SER A 391 -24.63 30.57 -9.25
CA SER A 391 -24.11 29.33 -8.68
C SER A 391 -22.69 29.50 -8.17
N LYS A 392 -22.14 30.72 -8.03
CA LYS A 392 -20.76 30.93 -7.54
C LYS A 392 -19.68 30.00 -8.15
N ILE A 393 -19.87 29.52 -9.39
CA ILE A 393 -18.93 28.61 -10.06
C ILE A 393 -18.04 29.42 -10.98
N PHE A 394 -16.76 29.10 -10.91
CA PHE A 394 -15.72 29.63 -11.78
C PHE A 394 -15.29 28.56 -12.77
N TYR A 395 -15.19 28.92 -14.03
CA TYR A 395 -14.85 28.01 -15.12
C TYR A 395 -13.51 28.38 -15.73
N ARG A 396 -12.69 27.37 -16.00
CA ARG A 396 -11.55 27.51 -16.91
C ARG A 396 -11.98 27.15 -18.33
N THR A 397 -12.07 28.16 -19.19
CA THR A 397 -12.74 28.07 -20.50
C THR A 397 -11.80 27.98 -21.69
N ASP A 398 -10.50 28.15 -21.48
CA ASP A 398 -9.47 28.06 -22.52
C ASP A 398 -8.98 26.63 -22.77
N ILE A 399 -9.32 25.68 -21.91
CA ILE A 399 -8.88 24.28 -22.01
C ILE A 399 -10.08 23.37 -21.73
N THR A 400 -10.17 22.28 -22.48
CA THR A 400 -11.12 21.19 -22.23
C THR A 400 -10.37 19.96 -21.76
N PHE A 401 -10.89 19.33 -20.73
CA PHE A 401 -10.37 18.14 -20.10
C PHE A 401 -11.27 16.94 -20.43
N PRO A 402 -10.74 15.72 -20.49
CA PRO A 402 -11.55 14.52 -20.41
C PRO A 402 -12.48 14.56 -19.21
N ILE A 403 -13.70 14.06 -19.41
CA ILE A 403 -14.69 13.96 -18.35
C ILE A 403 -14.24 12.86 -17.37
N ALA A 404 -13.54 13.27 -16.33
CA ALA A 404 -13.08 12.44 -15.23
C ALA A 404 -13.11 13.27 -13.93
N VAL A 405 -13.18 12.59 -12.79
CA VAL A 405 -13.06 13.28 -11.50
C VAL A 405 -11.60 13.69 -11.31
N PRO A 406 -11.29 14.99 -11.21
CA PRO A 406 -9.93 15.45 -10.90
C PRO A 406 -9.62 15.20 -9.42
N PHE A 407 -8.36 15.00 -9.11
CA PHE A 407 -7.84 15.09 -7.75
C PHE A 407 -7.32 16.50 -7.50
N CYS A 408 -7.47 17.00 -6.27
CA CYS A 408 -6.94 18.30 -5.87
C CYS A 408 -6.59 18.29 -4.39
N SER A 409 -5.36 18.69 -4.07
CA SER A 409 -4.86 18.62 -2.68
C SER A 409 -5.62 19.56 -1.74
N GLU A 410 -6.14 20.66 -2.27
CA GLU A 410 -6.79 21.73 -1.52
C GLU A 410 -8.30 21.67 -1.58
N LEU A 411 -8.90 20.98 -2.55
CA LEU A 411 -10.34 20.97 -2.79
C LEU A 411 -10.86 19.56 -3.09
N LEU A 412 -12.04 19.25 -2.56
CA LEU A 412 -12.74 18.02 -2.87
C LEU A 412 -13.05 17.87 -4.36
N GLY A 413 -12.61 16.75 -4.93
CA GLY A 413 -13.00 16.29 -6.26
C GLY A 413 -14.42 15.74 -6.26
N TYR A 414 -15.30 16.28 -7.12
CA TYR A 414 -16.67 15.80 -7.28
C TYR A 414 -16.93 15.18 -8.65
N ASP A 415 -17.70 14.10 -8.64
CA ASP A 415 -18.26 13.51 -9.85
C ASP A 415 -19.48 14.30 -10.33
N TYR A 416 -19.29 15.01 -11.44
CA TYR A 416 -20.30 15.82 -12.09
C TYR A 416 -21.52 14.99 -12.55
N SER A 417 -21.35 13.69 -12.80
CA SER A 417 -22.42 12.81 -13.30
C SER A 417 -23.46 12.44 -12.24
N SER A 418 -23.18 12.69 -10.96
CA SER A 418 -23.92 12.07 -9.86
C SER A 418 -24.98 12.95 -9.18
N VAL A 419 -24.88 14.28 -9.14
CA VAL A 419 -25.93 15.14 -8.52
C VAL A 419 -25.72 16.62 -8.84
N GLY A 420 -26.82 17.39 -8.82
CA GLY A 420 -26.82 18.84 -9.00
C GLY A 420 -25.96 19.63 -7.99
N TYR A 421 -25.96 20.95 -8.18
CA TYR A 421 -25.15 21.94 -7.45
C TYR A 421 -24.90 21.58 -5.97
N LYS A 422 -23.65 21.22 -5.63
CA LYS A 422 -23.24 21.06 -4.23
C LYS A 422 -22.88 22.43 -3.67
N LYS A 423 -23.41 22.73 -2.48
CA LYS A 423 -23.18 24.00 -1.77
C LYS A 423 -21.73 24.11 -1.23
N ASP A 424 -20.99 23.00 -1.25
CA ASP A 424 -19.66 22.90 -0.67
C ASP A 424 -18.56 23.32 -1.66
N THR A 425 -17.48 23.88 -1.14
CA THR A 425 -16.25 24.20 -1.87
C THR A 425 -15.68 22.94 -2.52
N GLY A 426 -15.27 23.01 -3.79
CA GLY A 426 -14.77 21.83 -4.50
C GLY A 426 -14.34 22.09 -5.93
N ILE A 427 -13.94 21.02 -6.60
CA ILE A 427 -13.45 21.02 -7.99
C ILE A 427 -14.07 19.86 -8.79
N THR A 428 -14.38 20.11 -10.06
CA THR A 428 -14.96 19.09 -10.95
C THR A 428 -14.69 19.42 -12.42
N ILE A 429 -14.86 18.44 -13.30
CA ILE A 429 -14.87 18.64 -14.75
C ILE A 429 -16.29 18.36 -15.23
N ASN A 430 -16.93 19.36 -15.85
CA ASN A 430 -18.33 19.21 -16.28
C ASN A 430 -18.48 18.33 -17.52
N ASN A 431 -19.71 18.10 -17.94
CA ASN A 431 -20.04 17.29 -19.14
C ASN A 431 -19.53 17.88 -20.48
N LEU A 432 -18.99 19.10 -20.48
CA LEU A 432 -18.34 19.73 -21.62
C LEU A 432 -16.81 19.69 -21.51
N GLY A 433 -16.26 19.04 -20.49
CA GLY A 433 -14.82 19.00 -20.22
C GLY A 433 -14.27 20.27 -19.57
N ILE A 434 -15.12 21.16 -19.05
CA ILE A 434 -14.68 22.43 -18.46
C ILE A 434 -14.42 22.24 -16.98
N LEU A 435 -13.23 22.64 -16.51
CA LEU A 435 -12.90 22.65 -15.09
C LEU A 435 -13.75 23.70 -14.37
N CYS A 436 -14.49 23.26 -13.36
CA CYS A 436 -15.35 24.07 -12.52
C CYS A 436 -14.78 24.09 -11.10
N ILE A 437 -14.66 25.27 -10.52
CA ILE A 437 -14.20 25.49 -9.15
C ILE A 437 -15.29 26.24 -8.39
N THR A 438 -15.70 25.68 -7.25
CA THR A 438 -16.60 26.32 -6.30
C THR A 438 -15.77 26.76 -5.11
N LEU A 439 -15.77 28.06 -4.81
CA LEU A 439 -15.01 28.66 -3.70
C LEU A 439 -15.88 28.93 -2.45
N PRO A 440 -15.28 29.20 -1.28
CA PRO A 440 -16.02 29.57 -0.07
C PRO A 440 -16.94 30.78 -0.30
N GLU A 441 -18.07 30.84 0.41
CA GLU A 441 -19.08 31.90 0.22
C GLU A 441 -18.53 33.32 0.45
N GLU A 442 -17.47 33.44 1.27
CA GLU A 442 -16.76 34.67 1.63
C GLU A 442 -16.08 35.34 0.43
N VAL A 443 -15.73 34.56 -0.60
CA VAL A 443 -14.99 35.07 -1.77
C VAL A 443 -15.94 35.86 -2.66
N GLU A 444 -15.54 37.09 -3.00
CA GLU A 444 -16.32 37.96 -3.87
C GLU A 444 -16.47 37.37 -5.28
N LEU A 445 -17.65 37.53 -5.87
CA LEU A 445 -18.00 36.97 -7.19
C LEU A 445 -17.48 37.83 -8.35
N THR A 446 -16.17 38.09 -8.37
CA THR A 446 -15.50 38.80 -9.47
C THR A 446 -14.29 38.01 -9.99
N PRO A 447 -13.92 38.16 -11.28
CA PRO A 447 -12.76 37.45 -11.81
C PRO A 447 -11.45 37.86 -11.12
N ASP A 448 -11.32 39.12 -10.70
CA ASP A 448 -10.09 39.61 -10.07
C ASP A 448 -9.95 39.10 -8.63
N ALA A 449 -11.04 39.07 -7.84
CA ALA A 449 -11.02 38.46 -6.52
C ALA A 449 -10.69 36.95 -6.59
N TYR A 450 -11.20 36.26 -7.60
CA TYR A 450 -10.89 34.85 -7.84
C TYR A 450 -9.42 34.62 -8.19
N LYS A 451 -8.87 35.40 -9.11
CA LYS A 451 -7.44 35.30 -9.46
C LYS A 451 -6.54 35.59 -8.27
N GLN A 452 -6.89 36.60 -7.47
CA GLN A 452 -6.17 36.91 -6.24
C GLN A 452 -6.27 35.75 -5.24
N TYR A 453 -7.46 35.17 -5.05
CA TYR A 453 -7.64 34.02 -4.17
C TYR A 453 -6.76 32.84 -4.59
N LEU A 454 -6.72 32.49 -5.88
CA LEU A 454 -5.86 31.41 -6.39
C LEU A 454 -4.38 31.76 -6.33
N ALA A 455 -4.02 33.05 -6.45
CA ALA A 455 -2.63 33.46 -6.30
C ALA A 455 -2.14 33.27 -4.86
N ASP A 456 -3.04 33.52 -3.88
CA ASP A 456 -2.76 33.32 -2.45
C ASP A 456 -2.95 31.86 -2.01
N ASN A 457 -3.78 31.10 -2.72
CA ASN A 457 -4.16 29.71 -2.43
C ASN A 457 -4.14 28.87 -3.73
N PRO A 458 -2.95 28.58 -4.27
CA PRO A 458 -2.83 27.83 -5.51
C PRO A 458 -3.39 26.41 -5.33
N LEU A 459 -4.07 25.92 -6.36
CA LEU A 459 -4.63 24.56 -6.38
C LEU A 459 -3.69 23.62 -7.12
N HIS A 460 -3.38 22.47 -6.54
CA HIS A 460 -2.59 21.41 -7.17
C HIS A 460 -3.55 20.34 -7.70
N VAL A 461 -3.78 20.35 -9.01
CA VAL A 461 -4.81 19.55 -9.66
C VAL A 461 -4.16 18.47 -10.51
N LEU A 462 -4.60 17.23 -10.30
CA LEU A 462 -4.20 16.07 -11.08
C LEU A 462 -5.41 15.50 -11.81
N TYR A 463 -5.34 15.45 -13.13
CA TYR A 463 -6.44 15.00 -13.99
C TYR A 463 -5.95 14.19 -15.19
N LYS A 464 -6.87 13.50 -15.85
CA LYS A 464 -6.59 12.76 -17.08
C LYS A 464 -6.37 13.73 -18.23
N GLY A 465 -5.35 13.55 -19.05
CA GLY A 465 -5.11 14.31 -20.27
C GLY A 465 -6.05 13.94 -21.42
N ASP A 466 -6.26 14.86 -22.35
CA ASP A 466 -7.02 14.62 -23.59
C ASP A 466 -6.21 13.84 -24.64
N SER A 467 -4.91 13.71 -24.42
CA SER A 467 -3.93 13.08 -25.27
C SER A 467 -2.90 12.32 -24.45
N GLU A 468 -2.28 11.32 -25.08
CA GLU A 468 -1.20 10.55 -24.49
C GLU A 468 0.16 11.10 -24.92
N GLU A 469 1.12 11.15 -24.00
CA GLU A 469 2.51 11.56 -24.23
C GLU A 469 3.42 10.34 -23.98
N PHE A 470 4.05 9.83 -25.03
CA PHE A 470 5.05 8.76 -24.90
C PHE A 470 6.44 9.36 -24.65
N VAL A 471 7.06 8.96 -23.54
CA VAL A 471 8.43 9.34 -23.17
C VAL A 471 9.27 8.08 -23.06
N PRO A 472 10.25 7.86 -23.97
CA PRO A 472 11.10 6.67 -23.91
C PRO A 472 11.99 6.70 -22.67
N LEU A 473 12.19 5.52 -22.07
CA LEU A 473 13.15 5.35 -20.99
C LEU A 473 14.59 5.48 -21.51
N PRO A 474 15.58 5.78 -20.64
CA PRO A 474 16.99 5.65 -20.99
C PRO A 474 17.31 4.26 -21.56
N GLU A 475 18.21 4.20 -22.56
CA GLU A 475 18.56 2.95 -23.25
C GLU A 475 19.03 1.84 -22.29
N GLU A 476 19.73 2.20 -21.22
CA GLU A 476 20.15 1.27 -20.17
C GLU A 476 18.96 0.59 -19.48
N GLU A 477 17.92 1.35 -19.15
CA GLU A 477 16.69 0.81 -18.53
C GLU A 477 15.91 -0.07 -19.53
N GLN A 478 15.82 0.33 -20.80
CA GLN A 478 15.20 -0.48 -21.83
C GLN A 478 15.93 -1.82 -22.02
N ASN A 479 17.26 -1.78 -22.04
CA ASN A 479 18.10 -2.98 -22.16
C ASN A 479 17.98 -3.87 -20.91
N ALA A 480 17.89 -3.28 -19.72
CA ALA A 480 17.66 -4.02 -18.47
C ALA A 480 16.31 -4.74 -18.48
N ILE A 481 15.23 -4.11 -18.96
CA ILE A 481 13.92 -4.75 -19.12
C ILE A 481 14.01 -5.94 -20.09
N ARG A 482 14.65 -5.76 -21.25
CA ARG A 482 14.81 -6.82 -22.27
C ARG A 482 15.71 -7.96 -21.81
N ALA A 483 16.61 -7.71 -20.86
CA ALA A 483 17.50 -8.72 -20.30
C ALA A 483 16.82 -9.60 -19.24
N LEU A 484 15.63 -9.21 -18.74
CA LEU A 484 14.89 -9.97 -17.74
C LEU A 484 14.61 -11.40 -18.22
N LYS A 485 14.80 -12.36 -17.30
CA LYS A 485 14.48 -13.77 -17.50
C LYS A 485 13.56 -14.29 -16.41
N THR A 486 12.72 -15.24 -16.77
CA THR A 486 12.00 -16.09 -15.83
C THR A 486 12.88 -17.24 -15.34
N TYR A 487 12.53 -17.75 -14.17
CA TYR A 487 13.14 -18.89 -13.50
C TYR A 487 12.18 -20.08 -13.43
N TYR A 488 12.67 -21.26 -13.77
CA TYR A 488 11.96 -22.52 -13.60
C TYR A 488 12.02 -23.02 -12.14
N PRO A 489 10.95 -23.65 -11.62
CA PRO A 489 9.61 -23.78 -12.19
C PRO A 489 8.72 -22.57 -11.90
N THR A 490 9.11 -21.69 -10.98
CA THR A 490 8.28 -20.57 -10.55
C THR A 490 9.12 -19.30 -10.52
N THR A 491 8.60 -18.27 -11.18
CA THR A 491 9.12 -16.89 -11.07
C THR A 491 8.20 -16.08 -10.19
N VAL A 492 8.75 -15.25 -9.33
CA VAL A 492 8.02 -14.26 -8.55
C VAL A 492 8.50 -12.88 -8.97
N ILE A 493 7.57 -12.02 -9.37
CA ILE A 493 7.84 -10.62 -9.69
C ILE A 493 7.21 -9.77 -8.60
N THR A 494 7.98 -8.89 -7.99
CA THR A 494 7.51 -7.88 -7.03
C THR A 494 7.91 -6.51 -7.53
N VAL A 495 7.00 -5.55 -7.45
CA VAL A 495 7.24 -4.17 -7.88
C VAL A 495 6.87 -3.24 -6.74
N ASP A 496 7.86 -2.48 -6.27
CA ASP A 496 7.72 -1.47 -5.24
C ASP A 496 7.57 -0.10 -5.91
N GLY A 497 6.38 0.47 -5.78
CA GLY A 497 6.05 1.81 -6.29
C GLY A 497 6.16 2.93 -5.25
N GLY A 498 6.64 2.66 -4.04
CA GLY A 498 6.69 3.62 -2.95
C GLY A 498 5.40 3.66 -2.14
N GLU A 499 4.58 4.69 -2.31
CA GLU A 499 3.33 4.83 -1.54
C GLU A 499 2.21 3.90 -2.02
N LEU A 500 2.19 3.60 -3.31
CA LEU A 500 1.25 2.71 -3.96
C LEU A 500 2.03 1.76 -4.88
N ASP A 501 1.60 0.51 -4.94
CA ASP A 501 2.21 -0.47 -5.84
C ASP A 501 1.50 -0.50 -7.20
N PRO A 502 2.25 -0.49 -8.33
CA PRO A 502 1.65 -0.49 -9.66
C PRO A 502 0.91 -1.79 -9.94
N ASP A 503 0.03 -1.73 -10.94
CA ASP A 503 -0.46 -2.91 -11.61
C ASP A 503 0.65 -3.51 -12.47
N ILE A 504 0.73 -4.83 -12.51
CA ILE A 504 1.76 -5.59 -13.22
C ILE A 504 1.06 -6.45 -14.25
N LYS A 505 1.50 -6.36 -15.49
CA LYS A 505 1.08 -7.26 -16.57
C LYS A 505 2.31 -7.82 -17.25
N VAL A 506 2.36 -9.14 -17.40
CA VAL A 506 3.51 -9.82 -18.00
C VAL A 506 3.10 -10.85 -19.02
N THR A 507 3.97 -11.06 -20.00
CA THR A 507 3.91 -12.20 -20.92
C THR A 507 5.15 -13.05 -20.75
N TYR A 508 4.98 -14.35 -20.54
CA TYR A 508 6.08 -15.31 -20.34
C TYR A 508 5.79 -16.66 -21.00
N ARG A 509 6.84 -17.49 -21.09
CA ARG A 509 6.73 -18.86 -21.60
C ARG A 509 6.62 -19.86 -20.46
N LYS A 510 5.67 -20.76 -20.59
CA LYS A 510 5.32 -21.77 -19.60
C LYS A 510 5.53 -23.18 -20.16
N GLU A 511 6.08 -24.10 -19.38
CA GLU A 511 6.09 -25.54 -19.73
C GLU A 511 4.66 -26.10 -19.72
N LYS A 512 4.31 -26.88 -20.75
CA LYS A 512 2.95 -27.43 -20.92
C LYS A 512 2.58 -28.48 -19.87
#